data_AF-A0A3M1QWL7-F1
#
_entry.id   AF-A0A3M1QWL7-F1
#
_cell.length_a   1.000
_cell.length_b   1.000
_cell.length_c   1.000
_cell.angle_alpha   90.00
_cell.angle_beta   90.00
_cell.angle_gamma   90.00
#
_symmetry.space_group_name_H-M   'P 1'
#
loop_
_entity.id
_entity.type
_entity.pdbx_description
1 polymer ?
#
loop_
_entity_poly.entity_id
_entity_poly.type
_entity_poly.pdbx_seq_one_letter_code
_entity_poly.pdbx_strand_id
1 'polypeptide(L)'
;MSKLTQTAGDRTPATERDEAFAVENDCLVRRVRPRCGRPYKHACPLDAYRELTWAAFDLAASGFTTETLADEVRNRPREEHDDRKPWASYTNAAVAVAFWKDRGLIHTHLRRNYVDDEYFYEDAMIEFHALAENG
;
A
#
# COMPACT_ATOMS: atom_id res chain seq x y z
N MET A 1 23.38 -37.57 -37.94
CA MET A 1 22.31 -37.31 -36.96
C MET A 1 22.51 -35.92 -36.37
N SER A 2 21.87 -34.91 -36.97
CA SER A 2 21.99 -33.51 -36.56
C SER A 2 20.97 -33.22 -35.47
N LYS A 3 21.41 -32.77 -34.29
CA LYS A 3 20.52 -32.44 -33.16
C LYS A 3 19.89 -31.08 -33.39
N LEU A 4 18.56 -31.04 -33.36
CA LEU A 4 17.75 -29.82 -33.33
C LEU A 4 18.16 -28.95 -32.14
N THR A 5 18.55 -27.70 -32.43
CA THR A 5 18.63 -26.64 -31.42
C THR A 5 17.22 -26.15 -31.17
N GLN A 6 16.66 -26.55 -30.03
CA GLN A 6 15.41 -26.01 -29.51
C GLN A 6 15.70 -24.59 -29.00
N THR A 7 15.19 -23.58 -29.70
CA THR A 7 15.21 -22.19 -29.26
C THR A 7 14.48 -22.09 -27.92
N ALA A 8 15.20 -21.67 -26.89
CA ALA A 8 14.65 -21.34 -25.59
C ALA A 8 13.54 -20.31 -25.77
N GLY A 9 12.33 -20.69 -25.36
CA GLY A 9 11.18 -19.80 -25.35
C GLY A 9 11.51 -18.53 -24.57
N ASP A 10 11.21 -17.42 -25.21
CA ASP A 10 11.09 -16.10 -24.61
C ASP A 10 10.22 -16.20 -23.34
N ARG A 11 10.88 -16.30 -22.18
CA ARG A 11 10.23 -16.17 -20.89
C ARG A 11 10.11 -14.67 -20.64
N THR A 12 9.15 -14.04 -21.31
CA THR A 12 8.68 -12.72 -20.89
C THR A 12 8.32 -12.85 -19.40
N PRO A 13 8.96 -12.11 -18.49
CA PRO A 13 8.61 -12.16 -17.08
C PRO A 13 7.13 -11.85 -16.94
N ALA A 14 6.46 -12.54 -16.02
CA ALA A 14 5.02 -12.43 -15.83
C ALA A 14 4.64 -10.94 -15.73
N THR A 15 3.93 -10.46 -16.76
CA THR A 15 3.53 -9.07 -16.92
C THR A 15 2.77 -8.62 -15.67
N GLU A 16 3.29 -7.54 -15.08
CA GLU A 16 2.88 -6.93 -13.82
C GLU A 16 1.37 -6.65 -13.77
N ARG A 17 0.77 -6.67 -12.57
CA ARG A 17 -0.62 -6.25 -12.41
C ARG A 17 -0.67 -4.75 -12.73
N ASP A 18 -1.61 -4.34 -13.59
CA ASP A 18 -1.87 -2.92 -13.86
C ASP A 18 -2.68 -2.37 -12.68
N GLU A 19 -2.01 -1.54 -11.87
CA GLU A 19 -2.57 -0.88 -10.70
C GLU A 19 -2.55 0.64 -10.89
N ALA A 20 -3.62 1.30 -10.46
CA ALA A 20 -3.72 2.75 -10.52
C ALA A 20 -4.32 3.29 -9.22
N PHE A 21 -3.84 4.46 -8.81
CA PHE A 21 -4.26 5.15 -7.60
C PHE A 21 -4.93 6.48 -7.94
N ALA A 22 -5.95 6.83 -7.17
CA ALA A 22 -6.61 8.13 -7.23
C ALA A 22 -7.14 8.48 -5.83
N VAL A 23 -7.43 9.75 -5.58
CA VAL A 23 -8.20 10.16 -4.40
C VAL A 23 -9.61 10.53 -4.83
N GLU A 24 -10.62 9.90 -4.22
CA GLU A 24 -12.04 10.15 -4.48
C GLU A 24 -12.80 10.28 -3.17
N ASN A 25 -13.49 11.39 -2.94
CA ASN A 25 -14.25 11.65 -1.71
C ASN A 25 -13.42 11.34 -0.44
N ASP A 26 -12.24 11.96 -0.34
CA ASP A 26 -11.27 11.75 0.75
C ASP A 26 -10.87 10.28 0.99
N CYS A 27 -10.91 9.45 -0.06
CA CYS A 27 -10.44 8.08 -0.01
C CYS A 27 -9.34 7.83 -1.03
N LEU A 28 -8.23 7.24 -0.60
CA LEU A 28 -7.25 6.65 -1.50
C LEU A 28 -7.85 5.39 -2.13
N VAL A 29 -8.13 5.45 -3.44
CA VAL A 29 -8.72 4.36 -4.22
C VAL A 29 -7.62 3.66 -5.01
N ARG A 30 -7.43 2.36 -4.74
CA ARG A 30 -6.62 1.46 -5.56
C ARG A 30 -7.51 0.72 -6.53
N ARG A 31 -7.27 0.90 -7.83
CA ARG A 31 -7.88 0.12 -8.92
C ARG A 31 -6.90 -0.94 -9.38
N VAL A 32 -7.38 -2.17 -9.52
CA VAL A 32 -6.54 -3.29 -9.95
C VAL A 32 -7.18 -3.98 -11.15
N ARG A 33 -6.40 -4.15 -12.21
CA ARG A 33 -6.74 -5.03 -13.34
C ARG A 33 -5.93 -6.32 -13.23
N PRO A 34 -6.52 -7.40 -12.69
CA PRO A 34 -5.80 -8.66 -12.54
C PRO A 34 -5.59 -9.34 -13.89
N ARG A 35 -4.56 -10.19 -13.99
CA ARG A 35 -4.30 -11.03 -15.18
C ARG A 35 -5.49 -11.92 -15.57
N CYS A 36 -6.23 -12.39 -14.56
CA CYS A 36 -7.45 -13.15 -14.74
C CYS A 36 -8.52 -12.68 -13.75
N GLY A 37 -9.78 -12.74 -14.16
CA GLY A 37 -10.91 -12.27 -13.35
C GLY A 37 -11.35 -10.86 -13.72
N ARG A 38 -12.17 -10.26 -12.85
CA ARG A 38 -12.75 -8.94 -13.07
C ARG A 38 -11.88 -7.86 -12.42
N PRO A 39 -11.74 -6.68 -13.04
CA PRO A 39 -11.19 -5.51 -12.36
C PRO A 39 -11.92 -5.24 -11.05
N TYR A 40 -11.20 -4.79 -10.04
CA TYR A 40 -11.76 -4.47 -8.74
C TYR A 40 -11.13 -3.19 -8.18
N LYS A 41 -11.80 -2.63 -7.16
CA LYS A 41 -11.32 -1.46 -6.43
C LYS A 41 -11.39 -1.69 -4.94
N HIS A 42 -10.41 -1.15 -4.22
CA HIS A 42 -10.42 -1.01 -2.78
C HIS A 42 -10.16 0.45 -2.42
N ALA A 43 -10.69 0.89 -1.29
CA ALA A 43 -10.56 2.26 -0.82
C ALA A 43 -9.99 2.28 0.59
N CYS A 44 -9.19 3.30 0.88
CA CYS A 44 -8.68 3.64 2.19
C CYS A 44 -9.13 5.06 2.53
N PRO A 45 -10.08 5.25 3.46
CA PRO A 45 -10.45 6.58 3.93
C PRO A 45 -9.25 7.34 4.48
N LEU A 46 -9.22 8.66 4.30
CA LEU A 46 -8.13 9.54 4.74
C LEU A 46 -7.76 9.33 6.21
N ASP A 47 -8.74 9.20 7.11
CA ASP A 47 -8.47 8.98 8.53
C ASP A 47 -7.76 7.65 8.77
N ALA A 48 -8.19 6.57 8.10
CA ALA A 48 -7.50 5.28 8.18
C ALA A 48 -6.09 5.37 7.58
N TYR A 49 -5.92 6.08 6.47
CA TYR A 49 -4.62 6.29 5.84
C TYR A 49 -3.65 7.02 6.76
N ARG A 50 -4.10 8.09 7.44
CA ARG A 50 -3.31 8.85 8.42
C ARG A 50 -2.83 7.96 9.57
N GLU A 51 -3.72 7.19 10.17
CA GLU A 51 -3.37 6.30 11.29
C GLU A 51 -2.40 5.20 10.86
N LEU A 52 -2.60 4.61 9.66
CA LEU A 52 -1.67 3.64 9.08
C LEU A 52 -0.29 4.25 8.84
N THR A 53 -0.24 5.50 8.40
CA THR A 53 1.03 6.19 8.15
C THR A 53 1.81 6.40 9.44
N TRP A 54 1.14 6.86 10.50
CA TRP A 54 1.75 6.94 11.85
C TRP A 54 2.20 5.58 12.37
N ALA A 55 1.39 4.53 12.19
CA ALA A 55 1.77 3.18 12.61
C ALA A 55 3.00 2.64 11.84
N ALA A 56 3.13 2.97 10.56
CA ALA A 56 4.30 2.60 9.77
C ALA A 56 5.58 3.30 10.25
N PHE A 57 5.46 4.58 10.63
CA PHE A 57 6.54 5.34 11.25
C PHE A 57 6.99 4.72 12.59
N ASP A 58 6.04 4.38 13.48
CA ASP A 58 6.35 3.74 14.77
C ASP A 58 7.05 2.37 14.59
N LEU A 59 6.66 1.63 13.54
CA LEU A 59 7.21 0.31 13.24
C LEU A 59 8.52 0.35 12.44
N ALA A 60 8.98 1.54 12.01
CA ALA A 60 10.10 1.74 11.08
C ALA A 60 11.33 0.90 11.41
N ALA A 61 11.77 0.92 12.68
CA ALA A 61 12.98 0.24 13.14
C ALA A 61 12.90 -1.30 13.03
N SER A 62 11.70 -1.87 13.14
CA SER A 62 11.48 -3.32 13.13
C SER A 62 10.97 -3.85 11.78
N GLY A 63 10.52 -2.94 10.92
CA GLY A 63 9.76 -3.22 9.71
C GLY A 63 8.40 -3.87 9.99
N PHE A 64 7.48 -3.75 9.04
CA PHE A 64 6.10 -4.19 9.20
C PHE A 64 5.61 -5.05 8.04
N THR A 65 4.66 -5.95 8.32
CA THR A 65 3.81 -6.55 7.28
C THR A 65 2.49 -5.79 7.20
N THR A 66 1.70 -6.03 6.15
CA THR A 66 0.36 -5.46 6.05
C THR A 66 -0.51 -5.82 7.26
N GLU A 67 -0.37 -7.06 7.74
CA GLU A 67 -1.10 -7.58 8.91
C GLU A 67 -0.67 -6.88 10.20
N THR A 68 0.62 -6.81 10.49
CA THR A 68 1.11 -6.15 11.71
C THR A 68 0.76 -4.66 11.72
N LEU A 69 0.78 -4.01 10.56
CA LEU A 69 0.41 -2.61 10.42
C LEU A 69 -1.07 -2.36 10.74
N ALA A 70 -1.97 -3.20 10.19
CA ALA A 70 -3.39 -3.11 10.50
C ALA A 70 -3.68 -3.42 11.97
N ASP A 71 -2.98 -4.40 12.54
CA ASP A 71 -3.11 -4.76 13.95
C ASP A 71 -2.65 -3.64 14.87
N GLU A 72 -1.57 -2.94 14.54
CA GLU A 72 -1.08 -1.77 15.29
C GLU A 72 -2.17 -0.70 15.41
N VAL A 73 -2.76 -0.28 14.29
CA VAL A 73 -3.84 0.73 14.28
C VAL A 73 -5.09 0.23 15.02
N ARG A 74 -5.45 -1.05 14.84
CA ARG A 74 -6.65 -1.63 15.43
C ARG A 74 -6.54 -1.80 16.95
N ASN A 75 -5.34 -2.07 17.46
CA ASN A 75 -5.14 -2.35 18.88
C ASN A 75 -4.75 -1.10 19.69
N ARG A 76 -4.53 0.05 19.03
CA ARG A 76 -4.23 1.31 19.73
C ARG A 76 -5.35 1.69 20.72
N PRO A 77 -5.00 2.04 21.97
CA PRO A 77 -5.95 2.58 22.93
C PRO A 77 -6.64 3.81 22.34
N ARG A 78 -7.97 3.87 22.46
CA ARG A 78 -8.71 5.08 22.11
C ARG A 78 -8.69 6.05 23.28
N GLU A 79 -8.43 7.32 22.99
CA GLU A 79 -8.67 8.37 23.97
C GLU A 79 -10.18 8.45 24.30
N GLU A 80 -10.50 8.86 25.53
CA GLU A 80 -11.87 8.88 26.08
C GLU A 80 -12.85 9.73 25.24
N HIS A 81 -12.34 10.63 24.41
CA HIS A 81 -13.10 11.52 23.53
C HIS A 81 -12.90 11.28 22.03
N ASP A 82 -12.30 10.15 21.63
CA ASP A 82 -12.14 9.81 20.21
C ASP A 82 -13.41 9.17 19.65
N ASP A 83 -14.27 10.00 19.06
CA ASP A 83 -15.53 9.62 18.41
C ASP A 83 -15.39 9.20 16.93
N ARG A 84 -14.15 9.13 16.40
CA ARG A 84 -13.87 8.73 15.01
C ARG A 84 -14.25 7.26 14.74
N LYS A 85 -14.99 7.00 13.65
CA LYS A 85 -15.37 5.66 13.17
C LYS A 85 -14.18 4.95 12.47
N PRO A 86 -14.12 3.62 12.54
CA PRO A 86 -13.04 2.83 13.10
C PRO A 86 -11.77 2.70 12.25
N TRP A 87 -10.70 2.40 13.00
CA TRP A 87 -9.63 1.43 12.73
C TRP A 87 -9.46 0.96 11.28
N ALA A 88 -8.25 1.14 10.79
CA ALA A 88 -7.82 0.61 9.51
C ALA A 88 -8.06 -0.91 9.43
N SER A 89 -8.86 -1.33 8.46
CA SER A 89 -8.98 -2.73 8.10
C SER A 89 -7.69 -3.23 7.43
N TYR A 90 -7.50 -4.56 7.38
CA TYR A 90 -6.43 -5.16 6.58
C TYR A 90 -6.48 -4.73 5.10
N THR A 91 -7.68 -4.46 4.56
CA THR A 91 -7.84 -3.92 3.21
C THR A 91 -7.33 -2.48 3.11
N ASN A 92 -7.56 -1.64 4.11
CA ASN A 92 -7.02 -0.27 4.15
C ASN A 92 -5.49 -0.30 4.21
N ALA A 93 -4.93 -1.15 5.09
CA ALA A 93 -3.48 -1.36 5.17
C ALA A 93 -2.91 -1.85 3.83
N ALA A 94 -3.58 -2.80 3.16
CA ALA A 94 -3.14 -3.30 1.86
C ALA A 94 -3.15 -2.23 0.76
N VAL A 95 -4.14 -1.34 0.77
CA VAL A 95 -4.21 -0.19 -0.15
C VAL A 95 -3.07 0.79 0.13
N ALA A 96 -2.86 1.17 1.38
CA ALA A 96 -1.80 2.10 1.79
C ALA A 96 -0.41 1.54 1.44
N VAL A 97 -0.12 0.29 1.80
CA VAL A 97 1.16 -0.36 1.48
C VAL A 97 1.41 -0.45 -0.02
N ALA A 98 0.39 -0.75 -0.83
CA ALA A 98 0.55 -0.78 -2.28
C ALA A 98 0.87 0.62 -2.83
N PHE A 99 0.22 1.66 -2.31
CA PHE A 99 0.46 3.04 -2.72
C PHE A 99 1.85 3.52 -2.32
N TRP A 100 2.30 3.23 -1.09
CA TRP A 100 3.65 3.60 -0.65
C TRP A 100 4.74 2.91 -1.46
N LYS A 101 4.50 1.68 -1.94
CA LYS A 101 5.42 1.00 -2.87
C LYS A 101 5.45 1.65 -4.24
N ASP A 102 4.28 2.01 -4.77
CA ASP A 102 4.15 2.74 -6.04
C ASP A 102 4.92 4.07 -6.00
N ARG A 103 4.89 4.76 -4.87
CA ARG A 103 5.59 6.03 -4.65
C ARG A 103 7.03 5.92 -4.18
N GLY A 104 7.52 4.70 -3.93
CA GLY A 104 8.88 4.50 -3.44
C GLY A 104 9.12 5.15 -2.08
N LEU A 105 8.09 5.14 -1.20
CA LEU A 105 8.18 5.61 0.18
C LEU A 105 8.56 4.47 1.16
N ILE A 106 8.43 3.23 0.70
CA ILE A 106 8.87 2.04 1.43
C ILE A 106 9.61 1.08 0.51
N HIS A 107 10.57 0.36 1.08
CA HIS A 107 11.18 -0.79 0.44
C HIS A 107 10.83 -2.09 1.17
N THR A 108 10.82 -3.20 0.44
CA THR A 108 10.58 -4.53 1.02
C THR A 108 11.89 -5.30 1.15
N HIS A 109 12.22 -5.72 2.37
CA HIS A 109 13.30 -6.67 2.63
C HIS A 109 12.73 -7.95 3.26
N LEU A 110 12.99 -9.09 2.61
CA LEU A 110 12.37 -10.38 2.92
C LEU A 110 10.83 -10.29 2.86
N ARG A 111 10.17 -10.30 4.03
CA ARG A 111 8.70 -10.24 4.17
C ARG A 111 8.21 -8.96 4.84
N ARG A 112 9.11 -8.03 5.15
CA ARG A 112 8.81 -6.80 5.88
C ARG A 112 9.05 -5.59 5.00
N ASN A 113 8.23 -4.57 5.21
CA ASN A 113 8.38 -3.25 4.62
C ASN A 113 9.07 -2.33 5.63
N TYR A 114 9.89 -1.43 5.12
CA TYR A 114 10.63 -0.44 5.90
C TYR A 114 10.42 0.91 5.25
N VAL A 115 10.22 1.94 6.07
CA VAL A 115 10.12 3.33 5.61
C VAL A 115 11.48 3.82 5.13
N ASP A 116 11.49 4.70 4.14
CA ASP A 116 12.72 5.20 3.53
C ASP A 116 13.31 6.42 4.26
N ASP A 117 12.51 7.15 5.05
CA ASP A 117 12.93 8.38 5.75
C ASP A 117 12.21 8.57 7.11
N GLU A 118 12.78 9.43 7.97
CA GLU A 118 12.22 9.91 9.24
C GLU A 118 11.00 10.84 9.05
N TYR A 119 10.80 11.39 7.85
CA TYR A 119 9.64 12.21 7.48
C TYR A 119 8.56 11.42 6.74
N PHE A 120 8.53 10.10 6.91
CA PHE A 120 7.60 9.21 6.20
C PHE A 120 6.14 9.65 6.31
N TYR A 121 5.74 10.19 7.47
CA TYR A 121 4.37 10.66 7.65
C TYR A 121 4.04 11.83 6.72
N GLU A 122 4.89 12.84 6.73
CA GLU A 122 4.78 14.03 5.91
C GLU A 122 4.79 13.68 4.42
N ASP A 123 5.73 12.84 3.98
CA ASP A 123 5.86 12.45 2.58
C ASP A 123 4.65 11.66 2.09
N ALA A 124 4.15 10.71 2.89
CA ALA A 124 2.93 9.97 2.56
C ALA A 124 1.71 10.89 2.44
N MET A 125 1.59 11.89 3.32
CA MET A 125 0.52 12.88 3.26
C MET A 125 0.66 13.81 2.05
N ILE A 126 1.88 14.23 1.69
CA ILE A 126 2.16 15.01 0.49
C ILE A 126 1.74 14.22 -0.76
N GLU A 127 2.12 12.95 -0.87
CA GLU A 127 1.75 12.10 -2.02
C GLU A 127 0.23 11.88 -2.11
N PHE A 128 -0.46 11.72 -0.97
CA PHE A 128 -1.92 11.65 -0.93
C PHE A 128 -2.54 12.95 -1.46
N HIS A 129 -2.09 14.11 -0.96
CA HIS A 129 -2.64 15.40 -1.36
C HIS A 129 -2.31 15.77 -2.81
N ALA A 130 -1.11 15.43 -3.28
CA ALA A 130 -0.73 15.57 -4.68
C ALA A 130 -1.65 14.75 -5.61
N LEU A 131 -2.07 13.54 -5.20
CA LEU A 131 -3.08 12.78 -5.94
C LEU A 131 -4.47 13.44 -5.89
N ALA A 132 -4.84 14.04 -4.77
CA ALA A 132 -6.14 14.71 -4.62
C ALA A 132 -6.26 15.99 -5.46
N GLU A 133 -5.16 16.73 -5.64
CA GLU A 133 -5.12 17.95 -6.45
C GLU A 133 -5.12 17.68 -7.96
N ASN A 134 -4.59 16.52 -8.38
CA ASN A 134 -4.48 16.14 -9.79
C ASN A 134 -5.61 15.20 -10.27
N GLY A 135 -6.61 14.93 -9.43
CA GLY A 135 -7.72 13.98 -9.65
C GLY A 135 -8.96 14.57 -10.30
#